data_AF-A0A7J7TVG3-F1
#
_entry.id   AF-A0A7J7TVG3-F1
#
_cell.length_a   1.000
_cell.length_b   1.000
_cell.length_c   1.000
_cell.angle_alpha   90.00
_cell.angle_beta   90.00
_cell.angle_gamma   90.00
#
_symmetry.space_group_name_H-M   'P 1'
#
loop_
_entity.id
_entity.type
_entity.pdbx_description
1 polymer ?
#
loop_
_entity_poly.entity_id
_entity_poly.type
_entity_poly.pdbx_seq_one_letter_code
_entity_poly.pdbx_strand_id
1 'polypeptide(L)'
;MEAAETETEAEAAAVEALAKLANILEPIGLQEEAEVPGQILAEFVMDSRKKDKLLCSQLQVVDFLQNFLAQEDIVQGLDPLASEDRSRQKAMAAKEQWKELKATYQEHVEAISRTLIQALPKMEEAQRKQAQLREALEQLQAKKQVAMEKLRTAQKQWKLQQEKRLQHLAEVSAEVRQRQAGTQQELEQLYQELGTLKQQAGQERDKLQRHQTFLQLLYTLQGQLQSPETEAELPQDVGLPEDKSQLLTQSREQTRGDTLGRDGSVSSKVD
;
A
#
# COMPACT_ATOMS: atom_id res chain seq x y z
N MET A 1 -4.37 9.77 -3.10
CA MET A 1 -4.72 10.00 -1.68
C MET A 1 -6.05 9.35 -1.38
N GLU A 2 -7.09 9.57 -2.20
CA GLU A 2 -8.41 8.92 -2.05
C GLU A 2 -8.38 7.41 -1.80
N ALA A 3 -7.64 6.62 -2.59
CA ALA A 3 -7.62 5.16 -2.42
C ALA A 3 -7.10 4.70 -1.04
N ALA A 4 -6.10 5.40 -0.48
CA ALA A 4 -5.55 5.06 0.83
C ALA A 4 -6.49 5.48 1.97
N GLU A 5 -7.23 6.57 1.79
CA GLU A 5 -8.23 7.06 2.74
C GLU A 5 -9.45 6.13 2.77
N THR A 6 -9.95 5.72 1.60
CA THR A 6 -11.06 4.75 1.51
C THR A 6 -10.69 3.37 2.05
N GLU A 7 -9.43 2.93 1.90
CA GLU A 7 -8.94 1.68 2.48
C GLU A 7 -8.84 1.77 4.01
N THR A 8 -8.45 2.92 4.58
CA THR A 8 -8.42 3.10 6.04
C THR A 8 -9.81 3.19 6.66
N GLU A 9 -10.78 3.78 5.96
CA GLU A 9 -12.17 3.81 6.40
C GLU A 9 -12.81 2.42 6.35
N ALA A 10 -12.51 1.64 5.31
CA ALA A 10 -12.96 0.26 5.20
C ALA A 10 -12.34 -0.64 6.28
N GLU A 11 -11.05 -0.45 6.60
CA GLU A 11 -10.37 -1.13 7.71
C GLU A 11 -11.03 -0.78 9.05
N ALA A 12 -11.30 0.50 9.31
CA ALA A 12 -11.95 0.95 10.54
C ALA A 12 -13.37 0.39 10.68
N ALA A 13 -14.16 0.40 9.59
CA ALA A 13 -15.49 -0.18 9.56
C ALA A 13 -15.47 -1.71 9.77
N ALA A 14 -14.47 -2.42 9.22
CA ALA A 14 -14.30 -3.86 9.43
C ALA A 14 -13.94 -4.19 10.88
N VAL A 15 -13.08 -3.39 11.52
CA VAL A 15 -12.73 -3.52 12.94
C VAL A 15 -13.94 -3.26 13.83
N GLU A 16 -14.74 -2.22 13.52
CA GLU A 16 -15.97 -1.92 14.24
C GLU A 16 -17.02 -3.03 14.09
N ALA A 17 -17.17 -3.59 12.89
CA ALA A 17 -18.05 -4.73 12.66
C ALA A 17 -17.60 -5.97 13.43
N LEU A 18 -16.30 -6.24 13.50
CA LEU A 18 -15.74 -7.33 14.31
C LEU A 18 -15.92 -7.10 15.81
N ALA A 19 -15.87 -5.86 16.29
CA ALA A 19 -16.16 -5.51 17.67
C ALA A 19 -17.65 -5.70 18.00
N LYS A 20 -18.56 -5.29 17.10
CA LYS A 20 -20.00 -5.54 17.24
C LYS A 20 -20.30 -7.05 17.28
N LEU A 21 -19.66 -7.84 16.41
CA LEU A 21 -19.77 -9.29 16.43
C LEU A 21 -19.16 -9.91 17.69
N ALA A 22 -18.08 -9.33 18.21
CA ALA A 22 -17.48 -9.77 19.46
C ALA A 22 -18.45 -9.58 20.63
N ASN A 23 -19.16 -8.46 20.71
CA ASN A 23 -20.14 -8.20 21.76
C ASN A 23 -21.38 -9.10 21.66
N ILE A 24 -21.74 -9.56 20.46
CA ILE A 24 -22.88 -10.49 20.24
C ILE A 24 -22.47 -11.94 20.55
N LEU A 25 -21.22 -12.30 20.24
CA LEU A 25 -20.65 -13.63 20.45
C LEU A 25 -19.93 -13.74 21.79
N GLU A 26 -19.86 -12.66 22.57
CA GLU A 26 -19.29 -12.68 23.90
C GLU A 26 -20.14 -13.65 24.73
N PRO A 27 -19.52 -14.67 25.33
CA PRO A 27 -20.26 -15.56 26.19
C PRO A 27 -20.78 -14.72 27.36
N ILE A 28 -22.09 -14.44 27.35
CA ILE A 28 -22.84 -13.81 28.46
C ILE A 28 -22.69 -14.63 29.77
N GLY A 29 -22.06 -15.80 29.74
CA GLY A 29 -21.79 -16.65 30.89
C GLY A 29 -20.50 -16.30 31.64
N LEU A 30 -20.44 -15.13 32.28
CA LEU A 30 -19.67 -14.93 33.52
C LEU A 30 -20.39 -13.93 34.45
N GLN A 31 -21.69 -13.73 34.29
CA GLN A 31 -22.48 -13.22 35.41
C GLN A 31 -22.77 -14.42 36.30
N GLU A 32 -21.91 -14.60 37.31
CA GLU A 32 -22.04 -15.54 38.42
C GLU A 32 -23.35 -15.31 39.19
N GLU A 33 -24.50 -15.53 38.57
CA GLU A 33 -25.77 -15.67 39.29
C GLU A 33 -25.81 -17.07 39.88
N ALA A 34 -25.10 -17.25 40.99
CA ALA A 34 -25.31 -18.30 41.98
C ALA A 34 -25.88 -19.61 41.42
N GLU A 35 -25.13 -20.23 40.49
CA GLU A 35 -25.44 -21.57 40.01
C GLU A 35 -25.22 -22.54 41.16
N VAL A 36 -26.24 -22.75 41.98
CA VAL A 36 -26.32 -23.97 42.77
C VAL A 36 -26.30 -25.11 41.75
N PRO A 37 -25.30 -26.00 41.77
CA PRO A 37 -25.15 -27.04 40.76
C PRO A 37 -26.48 -27.76 40.56
N GLY A 38 -26.90 -27.95 39.32
CA GLY A 38 -28.21 -28.57 39.01
C GLY A 38 -28.41 -29.93 39.70
N GLN A 39 -27.32 -30.61 40.07
CA GLN A 39 -27.32 -31.81 40.93
C GLN A 39 -27.85 -31.54 42.35
N ILE A 40 -27.41 -30.48 43.02
CA ILE A 40 -27.87 -30.10 44.36
C ILE A 40 -29.36 -29.70 44.32
N LEU A 41 -29.78 -28.98 43.28
CA LEU A 41 -31.19 -28.63 43.10
C LEU A 41 -32.06 -29.87 42.85
N ALA A 42 -31.58 -30.82 42.04
CA ALA A 42 -32.27 -32.09 41.80
C ALA A 42 -32.39 -32.93 43.08
N GLU A 43 -31.32 -33.01 43.88
CA GLU A 43 -31.33 -33.67 45.19
C GLU A 43 -32.33 -33.03 46.15
N PHE A 44 -32.34 -31.70 46.25
CA PHE A 44 -33.29 -30.95 47.07
C PHE A 44 -34.75 -31.18 46.66
N VAL A 45 -35.05 -31.17 45.35
CA VAL A 45 -36.39 -31.45 44.83
C VAL A 45 -36.82 -32.89 45.11
N MET A 46 -35.91 -33.85 44.98
CA MET A 46 -36.20 -35.25 45.32
C MET A 46 -36.45 -35.46 46.81
N ASP A 47 -35.65 -34.83 47.69
CA ASP A 47 -35.82 -34.92 49.13
C ASP A 47 -37.12 -34.25 49.60
N SER A 48 -37.44 -33.07 49.05
CA SER A 48 -38.71 -32.38 49.30
C SER A 48 -39.91 -33.26 48.91
N ARG A 49 -39.87 -33.92 47.75
CA ARG A 49 -40.94 -34.86 47.34
C ARG A 49 -41.08 -36.06 48.28
N LYS A 50 -39.99 -36.55 48.87
CA LYS A 50 -40.04 -37.65 49.85
C LYS A 50 -40.69 -37.18 51.15
N LYS A 51 -40.32 -35.98 51.62
CA LYS A 51 -40.89 -35.34 52.81
C LYS A 51 -42.38 -35.06 52.64
N ASP A 52 -42.80 -34.52 51.49
CA ASP A 52 -44.22 -34.28 51.19
C ASP A 52 -45.04 -35.58 51.19
N LYS A 53 -44.52 -36.66 50.58
CA LYS A 53 -45.18 -37.97 50.63
C LYS A 53 -45.34 -38.50 52.05
N LEU A 54 -44.29 -38.36 52.88
CA LEU A 54 -44.34 -38.78 54.27
C LEU A 54 -45.39 -37.97 55.05
N LEU A 55 -45.39 -36.64 54.90
CA LEU A 55 -46.37 -35.77 55.53
C LEU A 55 -47.81 -36.13 55.12
N CYS A 56 -48.05 -36.36 53.81
CA CYS A 56 -49.37 -36.81 53.34
C CYS A 56 -49.77 -38.16 53.95
N SER A 57 -48.83 -39.12 54.07
CA SER A 57 -49.12 -40.41 54.71
C SER A 57 -49.44 -40.28 56.20
N GLN A 58 -48.74 -39.38 56.91
CA GLN A 58 -49.00 -39.12 58.32
C GLN A 58 -50.35 -38.41 58.51
N LEU A 59 -50.68 -37.44 57.66
CA LEU A 59 -52.00 -36.79 57.66
C LEU A 59 -53.13 -37.79 57.38
N GLN A 60 -52.94 -38.75 56.47
CA GLN A 60 -53.92 -39.82 56.23
C GLN A 60 -54.15 -40.69 57.47
N VAL A 61 -53.09 -41.01 58.23
CA VAL A 61 -53.21 -41.76 59.49
C VAL A 61 -53.93 -40.94 60.56
N VAL A 62 -53.61 -39.65 60.68
CA VAL A 62 -54.28 -38.74 61.63
C VAL A 62 -55.75 -38.58 61.28
N ASP A 63 -56.08 -38.42 59.99
CA ASP A 63 -57.45 -38.34 59.50
C ASP A 63 -58.22 -39.65 59.77
N PHE A 64 -57.59 -40.81 59.55
CA PHE A 64 -58.17 -42.10 59.91
C PHE A 64 -58.47 -42.22 61.42
N LEU A 65 -57.53 -41.83 62.27
CA LEU A 65 -57.71 -41.83 63.73
C LEU A 65 -58.79 -40.83 64.18
N GLN A 66 -58.84 -39.65 63.56
CA GLN A 66 -59.83 -38.63 63.85
C GLN A 66 -61.24 -39.07 63.40
N ASN A 67 -61.36 -39.73 62.26
CA ASN A 67 -62.62 -40.32 61.77
C ASN A 67 -63.06 -41.50 62.65
N PHE A 68 -62.13 -42.31 63.14
CA PHE A 68 -62.42 -43.40 64.08
C PHE A 68 -62.98 -42.85 65.41
N LEU A 69 -62.36 -41.80 65.95
CA LEU A 69 -62.82 -41.12 67.17
C LEU A 69 -64.13 -40.34 66.96
N ALA A 70 -64.34 -39.74 65.78
CA ALA A 70 -65.59 -39.04 65.46
C ALA A 70 -66.76 -39.99 65.18
N GLN A 71 -66.50 -41.20 64.65
CA GLN A 71 -67.51 -42.26 64.50
C GLN A 71 -67.98 -42.83 65.85
N GLU A 72 -67.20 -42.69 66.91
CA GLU A 72 -67.63 -43.02 68.27
C GLU A 72 -68.70 -42.06 68.81
N ASP A 73 -68.87 -40.86 68.23
CA ASP A 73 -69.69 -39.79 68.84
C ASP A 73 -70.86 -39.26 67.99
N ILE A 74 -71.03 -39.60 66.70
CA ILE A 74 -72.15 -39.06 65.88
C ILE A 74 -72.80 -40.09 64.96
N VAL A 75 -73.83 -40.76 65.51
CA VAL A 75 -75.04 -41.11 64.75
C VAL A 75 -75.82 -39.81 64.55
N GLN A 76 -75.65 -39.15 63.39
CA GLN A 76 -76.58 -38.23 62.70
C GLN A 76 -75.87 -37.06 62.01
N GLY A 77 -75.98 -37.05 60.67
CA GLY A 77 -76.67 -35.92 60.04
C GLY A 77 -75.81 -34.82 59.42
N LEU A 78 -74.96 -35.14 58.46
CA LEU A 78 -74.67 -34.29 57.29
C LEU A 78 -73.94 -35.15 56.26
N ASP A 79 -74.56 -35.39 55.10
CA ASP A 79 -74.13 -36.33 54.05
C ASP A 79 -72.64 -36.17 53.69
N PRO A 80 -71.74 -36.99 54.27
CA PRO A 80 -70.28 -36.84 54.10
C PRO A 80 -69.86 -37.20 52.67
N LEU A 81 -70.65 -38.04 52.00
CA LEU A 81 -70.38 -38.56 50.67
C LEU A 81 -70.37 -37.44 49.62
N ALA A 82 -71.30 -36.47 49.71
CA ALA A 82 -71.36 -35.35 48.78
C ALA A 82 -70.18 -34.35 48.92
N SER A 83 -69.62 -34.20 50.12
CA SER A 83 -68.42 -33.39 50.38
C SER A 83 -67.16 -34.09 49.88
N GLU A 84 -67.06 -35.40 50.12
CA GLU A 84 -65.95 -36.23 49.66
C GLU A 84 -65.93 -36.36 48.13
N ASP A 85 -67.08 -36.51 47.48
CA ASP A 85 -67.21 -36.56 46.02
C ASP A 85 -66.80 -35.23 45.37
N ARG A 86 -67.19 -34.09 45.94
CA ARG A 86 -66.71 -32.76 45.48
C ARG A 86 -65.19 -32.61 45.68
N SER A 87 -64.63 -33.14 46.76
CA SER A 87 -63.18 -33.14 47.01
C SER A 87 -62.42 -34.01 46.02
N ARG A 88 -62.89 -35.23 45.77
CA ARG A 88 -62.35 -36.14 44.74
C ARG A 88 -62.42 -35.53 43.36
N GLN A 89 -63.52 -34.86 43.02
CA GLN A 89 -63.67 -34.16 41.73
C GLN A 89 -62.67 -33.00 41.58
N LYS A 90 -62.46 -32.20 42.64
CA LYS A 90 -61.43 -31.15 42.65
C LYS A 90 -60.01 -31.70 42.54
N ALA A 91 -59.71 -32.82 43.21
CA ALA A 91 -58.40 -33.48 43.12
C ALA A 91 -58.15 -34.06 41.72
N MET A 92 -59.18 -34.61 41.08
CA MET A 92 -59.08 -35.08 39.69
C MET A 92 -58.86 -33.93 38.71
N ALA A 93 -59.58 -32.81 38.87
CA ALA A 93 -59.36 -31.61 38.06
C ALA A 93 -57.94 -31.04 38.24
N ALA A 94 -57.45 -30.96 39.48
CA ALA A 94 -56.07 -30.52 39.76
C ALA A 94 -55.02 -31.48 39.17
N LYS A 95 -55.29 -32.79 39.16
CA LYS A 95 -54.42 -33.80 38.54
C LYS A 95 -54.40 -33.67 37.02
N GLU A 96 -55.52 -33.34 36.40
CA GLU A 96 -55.60 -33.06 34.96
C GLU A 96 -54.84 -31.78 34.60
N GLN A 97 -55.04 -30.69 35.36
CA GLN A 97 -54.28 -29.45 35.20
C GLN A 97 -52.77 -29.66 35.37
N TRP A 98 -52.35 -30.46 36.35
CA TRP A 98 -50.94 -30.82 36.55
C TRP A 98 -50.37 -31.62 35.38
N LYS A 99 -51.15 -32.55 34.82
CA LYS A 99 -50.74 -33.33 33.64
C LYS A 99 -50.58 -32.42 32.42
N GLU A 100 -51.53 -31.52 32.19
CA GLU A 100 -51.48 -30.55 31.10
C GLU A 100 -50.25 -29.63 31.25
N LEU A 101 -50.04 -29.06 32.44
CA LEU A 101 -48.86 -28.23 32.71
C LEU A 101 -47.54 -29.00 32.53
N LYS A 102 -47.50 -30.26 32.93
CA LYS A 102 -46.31 -31.11 32.72
C LYS A 102 -46.08 -31.39 31.23
N ALA A 103 -47.13 -31.60 30.46
CA ALA A 103 -47.04 -31.81 29.03
C ALA A 103 -46.54 -30.55 28.30
N THR A 104 -47.13 -29.39 28.59
CA THR A 104 -46.70 -28.11 27.99
C THR A 104 -45.27 -27.76 28.39
N TYR A 105 -44.87 -27.98 29.65
CA TYR A 105 -43.48 -27.81 30.07
C TYR A 105 -42.53 -28.71 29.27
N GLN A 106 -42.86 -29.99 29.11
CA GLN A 106 -42.04 -30.93 28.35
C GLN A 106 -41.92 -30.51 26.87
N GLU A 107 -43.01 -30.06 26.25
CA GLU A 107 -43.01 -29.53 24.88
C GLU A 107 -42.10 -28.30 24.76
N HIS A 108 -42.13 -27.38 25.71
CA HIS A 108 -41.24 -26.22 25.73
C HIS A 108 -39.78 -26.60 25.91
N VAL A 109 -39.47 -27.53 26.82
CA VAL A 109 -38.11 -28.03 27.02
C VAL A 109 -37.59 -28.70 25.75
N GLU A 110 -38.41 -29.49 25.05
CA GLU A 110 -38.02 -30.11 23.79
C GLU A 110 -37.87 -29.09 22.67
N ALA A 111 -38.75 -28.08 22.58
CA ALA A 111 -38.63 -27.00 21.62
C ALA A 111 -37.31 -26.24 21.81
N ILE A 112 -37.00 -25.85 23.05
CA ILE A 112 -35.74 -25.19 23.42
C ILE A 112 -34.56 -26.09 23.08
N SER A 113 -34.59 -27.37 23.48
CA SER A 113 -33.51 -28.32 23.23
C SER A 113 -33.24 -28.48 21.73
N ARG A 114 -34.28 -28.59 20.90
CA ARG A 114 -34.15 -28.68 19.44
C ARG A 114 -33.56 -27.39 18.85
N THR A 115 -34.01 -26.23 19.31
CA THR A 115 -33.45 -24.95 18.83
C THR A 115 -31.99 -24.79 19.24
N LEU A 116 -31.61 -25.22 20.46
CA LEU A 116 -30.26 -25.14 20.98
C LEU A 116 -29.30 -26.04 20.20
N ILE A 117 -29.70 -27.28 19.89
CA ILE A 117 -28.93 -28.21 19.03
C ILE A 117 -28.68 -27.59 17.65
N GLN A 118 -29.61 -26.79 17.12
CA GLN A 118 -29.45 -26.13 15.82
C GLN A 118 -28.66 -24.81 15.90
N ALA A 119 -28.74 -24.09 17.02
CA ALA A 119 -28.13 -22.77 17.18
C ALA A 119 -26.65 -22.84 17.59
N LEU A 120 -26.27 -23.78 18.46
CA LEU A 120 -24.88 -23.97 18.90
C LEU A 120 -23.88 -24.12 17.75
N PRO A 121 -24.06 -25.03 16.77
CA PRO A 121 -23.09 -25.18 15.68
C PRO A 121 -22.97 -23.92 14.83
N LYS A 122 -24.07 -23.17 14.64
CA LYS A 122 -24.05 -21.89 13.90
C LYS A 122 -23.27 -20.82 14.64
N MET A 123 -23.38 -20.77 15.96
CA MET A 123 -22.60 -19.87 16.80
C MET A 123 -21.10 -20.19 16.74
N GLU A 124 -20.73 -21.47 16.84
CA GLU A 124 -19.34 -21.90 16.70
C GLU A 124 -18.78 -21.59 15.30
N GLU A 125 -19.54 -21.82 14.25
CA GLU A 125 -19.14 -21.45 12.88
C GLU A 125 -18.94 -19.94 12.73
N ALA A 126 -19.83 -19.13 13.32
CA ALA A 126 -19.69 -17.67 13.34
C ALA A 126 -18.42 -17.25 14.08
N GLN A 127 -18.10 -17.88 15.21
CA GLN A 127 -16.87 -17.63 15.95
C GLN A 127 -15.61 -18.03 15.16
N ARG A 128 -15.62 -19.19 14.48
CA ARG A 128 -14.53 -19.61 13.59
C ARG A 128 -14.31 -18.60 12.45
N LYS A 129 -15.40 -18.18 11.80
CA LYS A 129 -15.35 -17.16 10.74
C LYS A 129 -14.84 -15.82 11.25
N GLN A 130 -15.26 -15.41 12.46
CA GLN A 130 -14.76 -14.20 13.09
C GLN A 130 -13.25 -14.26 13.36
N ALA A 131 -12.74 -15.40 13.86
CA ALA A 131 -11.31 -15.61 14.06
C ALA A 131 -10.52 -15.55 12.74
N GLN A 132 -11.03 -16.20 11.68
CA GLN A 132 -10.44 -16.17 10.34
C GLN A 132 -10.40 -14.73 9.77
N LEU A 133 -11.47 -13.96 9.95
CA LEU A 133 -11.51 -12.56 9.51
C LEU A 133 -10.51 -11.68 10.26
N ARG A 134 -10.33 -11.90 11.57
CA ARG A 134 -9.31 -11.19 12.36
C ARG A 134 -7.91 -11.51 11.85
N GLU A 135 -7.59 -12.77 11.64
CA GLU A 135 -6.29 -13.19 11.10
C GLU A 135 -6.04 -12.59 9.70
N ALA A 136 -7.04 -12.61 8.82
CA ALA A 136 -6.93 -12.02 7.49
C ALA A 136 -6.67 -10.50 7.54
N LEU A 137 -7.31 -9.77 8.46
CA LEU A 137 -7.06 -8.34 8.67
C LEU A 137 -5.64 -8.09 9.18
N GLU A 138 -5.16 -8.86 10.15
CA GLU A 138 -3.79 -8.74 10.65
C GLU A 138 -2.77 -9.00 9.55
N GLN A 139 -2.99 -10.01 8.71
CA GLN A 139 -2.14 -10.29 7.54
C GLN A 139 -2.15 -9.15 6.51
N LEU A 140 -3.32 -8.55 6.25
CA LEU A 140 -3.44 -7.41 5.34
C LEU A 140 -2.70 -6.18 5.90
N GLN A 141 -2.86 -5.88 7.18
CA GLN A 141 -2.15 -4.79 7.84
C GLN A 141 -0.63 -5.01 7.81
N ALA A 142 -0.16 -6.24 8.08
CA ALA A 142 1.26 -6.57 7.97
C ALA A 142 1.80 -6.38 6.54
N LYS A 143 1.06 -6.84 5.52
CA LYS A 143 1.41 -6.62 4.11
C LYS A 143 1.45 -5.14 3.74
N LYS A 144 0.51 -4.34 4.23
CA LYS A 144 0.46 -2.88 4.04
C LYS A 144 1.70 -2.20 4.64
N GLN A 145 2.12 -2.56 5.85
CA GLN A 145 3.34 -2.02 6.46
C GLN A 145 4.58 -2.36 5.63
N VAL A 146 4.75 -3.63 5.24
CA VAL A 146 5.88 -4.07 4.40
C VAL A 146 5.89 -3.34 3.05
N ALA A 147 4.72 -3.14 2.42
CA ALA A 147 4.63 -2.40 1.17
C ALA A 147 5.03 -0.92 1.34
N MET A 148 4.59 -0.27 2.42
CA MET A 148 5.00 1.11 2.73
C MET A 148 6.50 1.23 2.98
N GLU A 149 7.12 0.27 3.67
CA GLU A 149 8.57 0.25 3.89
C GLU A 149 9.34 0.07 2.58
N LYS A 150 8.91 -0.86 1.72
CA LYS A 150 9.48 -1.05 0.37
C LYS A 150 9.37 0.20 -0.48
N LEU A 151 8.24 0.90 -0.42
CA LEU A 151 8.07 2.17 -1.12
C LEU A 151 9.06 3.23 -0.61
N ARG A 152 9.21 3.36 0.72
CA ARG A 152 10.16 4.30 1.33
C ARG A 152 11.60 3.99 0.94
N THR A 153 12.01 2.73 0.93
CA THR A 153 13.38 2.34 0.55
C THR A 153 13.62 2.57 -0.94
N ALA A 154 12.69 2.20 -1.80
CA ALA A 154 12.76 2.47 -3.25
C ALA A 154 12.84 3.98 -3.52
N GLN A 155 12.06 4.80 -2.82
CA GLN A 155 12.11 6.25 -2.95
C GLN A 155 13.47 6.82 -2.52
N LYS A 156 14.04 6.35 -1.41
CA LYS A 156 15.39 6.75 -0.95
C LYS A 156 16.45 6.35 -1.97
N GLN A 157 16.39 5.13 -2.50
CA GLN A 157 17.32 4.65 -3.53
C GLN A 157 17.22 5.47 -4.81
N TRP A 158 16.01 5.80 -5.25
CA TRP A 158 15.79 6.65 -6.42
C TRP A 158 16.39 8.04 -6.22
N LYS A 159 16.16 8.68 -5.06
CA LYS A 159 16.76 9.98 -4.72
C LYS A 159 18.29 9.93 -4.74
N LEU A 160 18.88 8.91 -4.10
CA LEU A 160 20.32 8.72 -4.08
C LEU A 160 20.89 8.52 -5.50
N GLN A 161 20.20 7.77 -6.35
CA GLN A 161 20.61 7.60 -7.74
C GLN A 161 20.53 8.91 -8.53
N GLN A 162 19.50 9.72 -8.31
CA GLN A 162 19.39 11.04 -8.93
C GLN A 162 20.52 11.97 -8.48
N GLU A 163 20.82 12.01 -7.18
CA GLU A 163 21.93 12.79 -6.63
C GLU A 163 23.27 12.37 -7.24
N LYS A 164 23.54 11.06 -7.34
CA LYS A 164 24.76 10.55 -7.99
C LYS A 164 24.83 10.96 -9.46
N ARG A 165 23.73 10.89 -10.20
CA ARG A 165 23.68 11.33 -11.61
C ARG A 165 23.97 12.83 -11.73
N LEU A 166 23.40 13.64 -10.85
CA LEU A 166 23.64 15.09 -10.82
C LEU A 166 25.09 15.42 -10.44
N GLN A 167 25.67 14.70 -9.48
CA GLN A 167 27.08 14.85 -9.10
C GLN A 167 28.00 14.52 -10.28
N HIS A 168 27.80 13.37 -10.93
CA HIS A 168 28.59 13.01 -12.12
C HIS A 168 28.41 14.00 -13.27
N LEU A 169 27.20 14.50 -13.50
CA LEU A 169 26.98 15.53 -14.52
C LEU A 169 27.73 16.83 -14.17
N ALA A 170 27.74 17.22 -12.90
CA ALA A 170 28.48 18.40 -12.44
C ALA A 170 30.00 18.22 -12.60
N GLU A 171 30.56 17.06 -12.24
CA GLU A 171 31.97 16.70 -12.43
C GLU A 171 32.37 16.79 -13.91
N VAL A 172 31.63 16.10 -14.79
CA VAL A 172 31.86 16.13 -16.24
C VAL A 172 31.75 17.56 -16.78
N SER A 173 30.78 18.35 -16.32
CA SER A 173 30.66 19.76 -16.73
C SER A 173 31.83 20.63 -16.29
N ALA A 174 32.43 20.35 -15.13
CA ALA A 174 33.60 21.07 -14.64
C ALA A 174 34.85 20.69 -15.43
N GLU A 175 35.04 19.39 -15.71
CA GLU A 175 36.14 18.92 -16.56
C GLU A 175 36.07 19.51 -17.97
N VAL A 176 34.89 19.55 -18.58
CA VAL A 176 34.70 20.16 -19.91
C VAL A 176 35.04 21.64 -19.87
N ARG A 177 34.58 22.39 -18.86
CA ARG A 177 34.92 23.82 -18.70
C ARG A 177 36.43 24.03 -18.51
N GLN A 178 37.09 23.18 -17.73
CA GLN A 178 38.53 23.24 -17.53
C GLN A 178 39.29 23.00 -18.83
N ARG A 179 38.92 21.96 -19.59
CA ARG A 179 39.51 21.68 -20.91
C ARG A 179 39.27 22.84 -21.88
N GLN A 180 38.05 23.36 -21.92
CA GLN A 180 37.71 24.50 -22.76
C GLN A 180 38.56 25.73 -22.41
N ALA A 181 38.71 26.06 -21.12
CA ALA A 181 39.56 27.16 -20.68
C ALA A 181 41.04 26.93 -21.06
N GLY A 182 41.56 25.71 -20.92
CA GLY A 182 42.91 25.36 -21.36
C GLY A 182 43.10 25.57 -22.87
N THR A 183 42.18 25.07 -23.69
CA THR A 183 42.24 25.28 -25.15
C THR A 183 42.12 26.75 -25.55
N GLN A 184 41.34 27.55 -24.81
CA GLN A 184 41.23 28.99 -25.05
C GLN A 184 42.55 29.70 -24.74
N GLN A 185 43.21 29.36 -23.64
CA GLN A 185 44.52 29.91 -23.29
C GLN A 185 45.59 29.55 -24.32
N GLU A 186 45.62 28.30 -24.81
CA GLU A 186 46.53 27.87 -25.88
C GLU A 186 46.27 28.64 -27.18
N LEU A 187 45.01 28.84 -27.55
CA LEU A 187 44.65 29.67 -28.71
C LEU A 187 45.13 31.12 -28.56
N GLU A 188 44.93 31.73 -27.39
CA GLU A 188 45.41 33.07 -27.11
C GLU A 188 46.93 33.18 -27.22
N GLN A 189 47.68 32.19 -26.73
CA GLN A 189 49.14 32.11 -26.88
C GLN A 189 49.55 32.02 -28.36
N LEU A 190 48.91 31.13 -29.13
CA LEU A 190 49.18 30.99 -30.56
C LEU A 190 48.87 32.27 -31.33
N TYR A 191 47.82 33.00 -30.97
CA TYR A 191 47.53 34.32 -31.58
C TYR A 191 48.61 35.35 -31.28
N GLN A 192 49.14 35.37 -30.05
CA GLN A 192 50.26 36.25 -29.67
C GLN A 192 51.52 35.89 -30.46
N GLU A 193 51.88 34.61 -30.55
CA GLU A 193 53.02 34.13 -31.34
C GLU A 193 52.88 34.45 -32.83
N LEU A 194 51.68 34.28 -33.40
CA LEU A 194 51.42 34.64 -34.79
C LEU A 194 51.56 36.15 -35.01
N GLY A 195 51.14 36.95 -34.03
CA GLY A 195 51.36 38.41 -34.02
C GLY A 195 52.84 38.79 -34.05
N THR A 196 53.67 38.15 -33.21
CA THR A 196 55.11 38.43 -33.18
C THR A 196 55.81 37.96 -34.46
N LEU A 197 55.48 36.77 -34.98
CA LEU A 197 56.00 36.28 -36.25
C LEU A 197 55.63 37.19 -37.42
N LYS A 198 54.39 37.70 -37.45
CA LYS A 198 53.95 38.67 -38.48
C LYS A 198 54.75 39.97 -38.40
N GLN A 199 55.04 40.46 -37.20
CA GLN A 199 55.87 41.65 -37.01
C GLN A 199 57.32 41.41 -37.49
N GLN A 200 57.91 40.27 -37.15
CA GLN A 200 59.25 39.88 -37.63
C GLN A 200 59.30 39.77 -39.16
N ALA A 201 58.30 39.13 -39.77
CA ALA A 201 58.20 39.03 -41.22
C ALA A 201 58.06 40.42 -41.88
N GLY A 202 57.34 41.35 -41.25
CA GLY A 202 57.28 42.75 -41.68
C GLY A 202 58.65 43.44 -41.63
N GLN A 203 59.37 43.30 -40.51
CA GLN A 203 60.72 43.87 -40.35
C GLN A 203 61.71 43.33 -41.39
N GLU A 204 61.70 42.03 -41.67
CA GLU A 204 62.54 41.43 -42.70
C GLU A 204 62.16 41.92 -44.10
N ARG A 205 60.87 42.10 -44.37
CA ARG A 205 60.41 42.70 -45.64
C ARG A 205 60.90 44.13 -45.80
N ASP A 206 60.87 44.94 -44.74
CA ASP A 206 61.39 46.32 -44.76
C ASP A 206 62.91 46.37 -44.95
N LYS A 207 63.65 45.40 -44.36
CA LYS A 207 65.09 45.25 -44.62
C LYS A 207 65.35 44.87 -46.07
N LEU A 208 64.58 43.92 -46.61
CA LEU A 208 64.68 43.50 -48.00
C LEU A 208 64.43 44.68 -48.96
N GLN A 209 63.39 45.48 -48.71
CA GLN A 209 63.13 46.70 -49.48
C GLN A 209 64.29 47.68 -49.41
N ARG A 210 64.85 47.93 -48.21
CA ARG A 210 66.04 48.79 -48.07
C ARG A 210 67.21 48.27 -48.91
N HIS A 211 67.51 46.97 -48.85
CA HIS A 211 68.55 46.35 -49.68
C HIS A 211 68.25 46.50 -51.18
N GLN A 212 66.99 46.35 -51.59
CA GLN A 212 66.57 46.54 -52.98
C GLN A 212 66.77 48.00 -53.44
N THR A 213 66.43 48.98 -52.60
CA THR A 213 66.71 50.40 -52.87
C THR A 213 68.20 50.68 -52.96
N PHE A 214 69.02 50.09 -52.08
CA PHE A 214 70.49 50.22 -52.16
C PHE A 214 71.04 49.63 -53.46
N LEU A 215 70.55 48.46 -53.88
CA LEU A 215 70.94 47.86 -55.16
C LEU A 215 70.53 48.76 -56.34
N GLN A 216 69.33 49.32 -56.33
CA GLN A 216 68.90 50.29 -57.35
C GLN A 216 69.83 51.50 -57.39
N LEU A 217 70.13 52.10 -56.23
CA LEU A 217 71.06 53.24 -56.14
C LEU A 217 72.45 52.88 -56.70
N LEU A 218 72.97 51.69 -56.36
CA LEU A 218 74.24 51.20 -56.90
C LEU A 218 74.20 51.07 -58.42
N TYR A 219 73.14 50.49 -58.99
CA TYR A 219 72.95 50.44 -60.44
C TYR A 219 72.90 51.84 -61.06
N THR A 220 72.19 52.79 -60.46
CA THR A 220 72.14 54.18 -60.94
C THR A 220 73.51 54.86 -60.88
N LEU A 221 74.26 54.69 -59.79
CA LEU A 221 75.62 55.23 -59.64
C LEU A 221 76.60 54.58 -60.63
N GLN A 222 76.44 53.29 -60.91
CA GLN A 222 77.23 52.58 -61.92
C GLN A 222 76.90 53.07 -63.33
N GLY A 223 75.63 53.38 -63.61
CA GLY A 223 75.18 54.09 -64.81
C GLY A 223 75.57 55.58 -64.86
N GLN A 224 75.93 56.20 -63.74
CA GLN A 224 76.52 57.55 -63.70
C GLN A 224 78.05 57.57 -63.79
N LEU A 225 78.71 56.43 -63.55
CA LEU A 225 80.13 56.25 -63.92
C LEU A 225 80.32 55.91 -65.41
N GLN A 226 79.23 55.60 -66.10
CA GLN A 226 79.20 55.37 -67.54
C GLN A 226 78.07 56.17 -68.17
N SER A 227 78.36 57.37 -68.63
CA SER A 227 77.64 57.88 -69.81
C SER A 227 78.29 59.16 -70.37
N PRO A 228 78.14 59.43 -71.69
CA PRO A 228 77.00 58.95 -72.48
C PRO A 228 77.30 58.37 -73.86
N GLU A 229 76.55 57.31 -74.18
CA GLU A 229 76.05 56.86 -75.48
C GLU A 229 75.15 55.64 -75.12
N THR A 230 73.85 55.53 -75.38
CA THR A 230 72.95 56.13 -76.37
C THR A 230 71.49 55.83 -75.93
N GLU A 231 70.58 56.73 -76.32
CA GLU A 231 69.11 56.64 -76.52
C GLU A 231 68.38 55.33 -76.11
N ALA A 232 67.41 55.41 -75.20
CA ALA A 232 65.97 55.60 -75.46
C ALA A 232 65.28 54.38 -76.08
N GLU A 233 64.47 53.67 -75.28
CA GLU A 233 63.07 53.37 -75.60
C GLU A 233 62.34 52.74 -74.39
N LEU A 234 61.20 53.35 -74.05
CA LEU A 234 60.15 52.85 -73.14
C LEU A 234 59.28 51.81 -73.89
N PRO A 235 58.62 50.88 -73.17
CA PRO A 235 57.23 51.12 -72.75
C PRO A 235 56.97 50.67 -71.30
N GLN A 236 56.29 51.43 -70.44
CA GLN A 236 54.84 51.65 -70.33
C GLN A 236 53.95 50.39 -70.37
N ASP A 237 53.53 50.02 -69.15
CA ASP A 237 52.14 49.81 -68.70
C ASP A 237 51.47 48.42 -68.81
N VAL A 238 50.60 48.19 -67.81
CA VAL A 238 49.59 47.13 -67.64
C VAL A 238 50.14 45.76 -67.15
N GLY A 239 49.73 45.16 -66.04
CA GLY A 239 48.70 45.44 -65.05
C GLY A 239 48.64 44.27 -64.04
N LEU A 240 48.05 44.51 -62.87
CA LEU A 240 47.55 43.47 -61.96
C LEU A 240 46.62 42.49 -62.69
N PRO A 241 46.51 41.25 -62.20
CA PRO A 241 45.24 40.86 -61.59
C PRO A 241 45.49 40.37 -60.15
N GLU A 242 44.85 40.98 -59.16
CA GLU A 242 43.56 40.54 -58.63
C GLU A 242 43.54 39.08 -58.18
N ASP A 243 43.81 38.93 -56.90
CA ASP A 243 43.08 38.13 -55.92
C ASP A 243 41.86 37.33 -56.46
N LYS A 244 41.89 36.02 -56.21
CA LYS A 244 40.74 35.18 -55.82
C LYS A 244 41.22 33.76 -55.46
N SER A 245 41.81 33.62 -54.28
CA SER A 245 41.69 32.37 -53.54
C SER A 245 40.30 32.36 -52.91
N GLN A 246 39.31 31.88 -53.66
CA GLN A 246 37.97 31.65 -53.14
C GLN A 246 38.02 30.52 -52.11
N LEU A 247 37.90 30.93 -50.86
CA LEU A 247 37.39 30.14 -49.76
C LEU A 247 35.92 29.83 -50.07
N LEU A 248 35.59 28.55 -50.28
CA LEU A 248 34.25 28.03 -50.04
C LEU A 248 34.33 26.56 -49.65
N THR A 249 34.63 26.38 -48.37
CA THR A 249 34.04 25.33 -47.55
C THR A 249 32.51 25.35 -47.76
N GLN A 250 32.02 24.42 -48.57
CA GLN A 250 30.64 23.94 -48.48
C GLN A 250 30.70 22.43 -48.21
N SER A 251 30.80 22.11 -46.92
CA SER A 251 30.21 20.90 -46.39
C SER A 251 28.69 20.99 -46.56
N ARG A 252 28.14 20.19 -47.48
CA ARG A 252 26.75 19.75 -47.38
C ARG A 252 26.68 18.28 -47.72
N GLU A 253 26.67 17.49 -46.66
CA GLU A 253 26.22 16.10 -46.66
C GLU A 253 24.84 16.01 -47.28
N GLN A 254 24.72 15.30 -48.40
CA GLN A 254 23.43 14.76 -48.84
C GLN A 254 23.65 13.62 -49.82
N THR A 255 23.93 12.41 -49.33
CA THR A 255 23.41 11.12 -49.85
C THR A 255 24.07 9.91 -49.18
N ARG A 256 23.38 9.33 -48.21
CA ARG A 256 23.32 7.86 -47.96
C ARG A 256 22.14 7.65 -47.01
N GLY A 257 20.94 7.48 -47.53
CA GLY A 257 20.53 6.26 -48.19
C GLY A 257 19.65 5.51 -47.19
N ASP A 258 18.37 5.87 -47.20
CA ASP A 258 17.28 5.14 -46.58
C ASP A 258 17.40 3.64 -46.91
N THR A 259 17.56 2.81 -45.88
CA THR A 259 17.07 1.43 -45.92
C THR A 259 15.92 1.34 -44.94
N LEU A 260 14.71 1.39 -45.51
CA LEU A 260 13.51 0.80 -44.95
C LEU A 260 13.83 -0.57 -44.35
N GLY A 261 13.36 -0.83 -43.12
CA GLY A 261 13.28 -2.19 -42.67
C GLY A 261 13.05 -2.37 -41.18
N ARG A 262 11.77 -2.35 -40.82
CA ARG A 262 11.17 -3.24 -39.82
C ARG A 262 11.32 -2.83 -38.35
N ASP A 263 10.29 -2.16 -37.85
CA ASP A 263 9.68 -2.60 -36.60
C ASP A 263 8.16 -2.48 -36.70
N GLY A 264 7.54 -3.63 -36.97
CA GLY A 264 6.11 -3.86 -36.87
C GLY A 264 5.81 -4.46 -35.51
N SER A 265 5.26 -3.61 -34.66
CA SER A 265 4.31 -3.85 -33.57
C SER A 265 3.70 -5.26 -33.39
N VAL A 266 3.76 -5.72 -32.13
CA VAL A 266 2.62 -6.25 -31.32
C VAL A 266 2.17 -7.71 -31.48
N SER A 267 1.82 -8.28 -30.30
CA SER A 267 1.04 -9.51 -30.00
C SER A 267 1.78 -10.84 -30.16
N SER A 268 1.64 -11.85 -29.29
CA SER A 268 0.66 -12.13 -28.24
C SER A 268 1.09 -13.41 -27.48
N LYS A 269 0.94 -13.40 -26.15
CA LYS A 269 0.37 -14.42 -25.25
C LYS A 269 0.32 -15.92 -25.67
N VAL A 270 0.62 -16.77 -24.66
CA VAL A 270 0.21 -18.18 -24.41
C VAL A 270 1.14 -19.27 -24.97
N ASP A 271 1.93 -19.90 -24.09
CA ASP A 271 1.64 -21.22 -23.47
C ASP A 271 2.29 -21.29 -22.08
#